data_AF-A0AAD4V4X5-F1
#
_entry.id   AF-A0AAD4V4X5-F1
#
_cell.length_a   1.000
_cell.length_b   1.000
_cell.length_c   1.000
_cell.angle_alpha   90.00
_cell.angle_beta   90.00
_cell.angle_gamma   90.00
#
_symmetry.space_group_name_H-M   'P 1'
#
loop_
_entity.id
_entity.type
_entity.pdbx_description
1 polymer ?
#
loop_
_entity_poly.entity_id
_entity_poly.type
_entity_poly.pdbx_seq_one_letter_code
_entity_poly.pdbx_strand_id
1 'polypeptide(L)'
;MRKSTSGYVFTLNGGAISWSCKQSTTADSITEAEYIATTEAAKEAVWMIKFIFDPEVVPTIALLVALYCDNNGAIAQAKEPRSHQNSKHIERFFHKIREYISLREVSIIKVVLTDNIADPLTKPMTQLQLDRHLEKMGIIYMADWLWSACVKLLEICPDSKSYDVIF
;
A
#
# COMPACT_ATOMS: atom_id res chain seq x y z
N MET A 1 25.87 -2.00 5.12
CA MET A 1 24.50 -2.51 4.89
C MET A 1 23.68 -2.40 6.18
N ARG A 2 22.70 -1.48 6.19
CA ARG A 2 21.74 -1.34 7.29
C ARG A 2 20.55 -2.25 7.00
N LYS A 3 20.07 -3.01 7.99
CA LYS A 3 18.79 -3.71 7.86
C LYS A 3 17.68 -2.67 7.94
N SER A 4 16.95 -2.51 6.85
CA SER A 4 15.80 -1.61 6.77
C SER A 4 14.55 -2.42 6.46
N THR A 5 13.41 -1.97 7.00
CA THR A 5 12.10 -2.54 6.72
C THR A 5 11.47 -1.76 5.58
N SER A 6 11.15 -2.43 4.47
CA SER A 6 10.36 -1.85 3.37
C SER A 6 8.95 -2.42 3.39
N GLY A 7 7.97 -1.68 2.88
CA GLY A 7 6.60 -2.17 2.81
C GLY A 7 5.71 -1.33 1.90
N TYR A 8 4.57 -1.88 1.55
CA TYR A 8 3.53 -1.21 0.76
C TYR A 8 2.15 -1.71 1.19
N VAL A 9 1.12 -0.92 0.87
CA VAL A 9 -0.29 -1.28 1.03
C VAL A 9 -1.06 -0.81 -0.20
N PHE A 10 -1.84 -1.71 -0.79
CA PHE A 10 -2.83 -1.44 -1.83
C PHE A 10 -4.22 -1.42 -1.22
N THR A 11 -5.01 -0.43 -1.60
CA THR A 11 -6.41 -0.31 -1.18
C THR A 11 -7.35 -0.30 -2.39
N LEU A 12 -8.55 -0.80 -2.20
CA LEU A 12 -9.65 -0.76 -3.17
C LEU A 12 -10.95 -0.48 -2.41
N ASN A 13 -11.71 0.52 -2.85
CA ASN A 13 -12.94 0.98 -2.17
C ASN A 13 -12.78 1.21 -0.65
N GLY A 14 -11.62 1.74 -0.23
CA GLY A 14 -11.33 2.05 1.17
C GLY A 14 -10.86 0.86 2.02
N GLY A 15 -10.80 -0.35 1.47
CA GLY A 15 -10.26 -1.53 2.15
C GLY A 15 -8.88 -1.93 1.63
N ALA A 16 -7.97 -2.34 2.50
CA ALA A 16 -6.69 -2.94 2.12
C ALA A 16 -6.89 -4.30 1.44
N ILE A 17 -6.27 -4.50 0.28
CA ILE A 17 -6.42 -5.71 -0.54
C ILE A 17 -5.11 -6.46 -0.81
N SER A 18 -3.97 -5.78 -0.72
CA SER A 18 -2.63 -6.39 -0.79
C SER A 18 -1.66 -5.56 0.02
N TRP A 19 -0.75 -6.20 0.75
CA TRP A 19 0.28 -5.51 1.53
C TRP A 19 1.51 -6.39 1.68
N SER A 20 2.66 -5.76 1.93
CA SER A 20 3.90 -6.46 2.23
C SER A 20 4.75 -5.69 3.23
N CYS A 21 5.46 -6.43 4.08
CA CYS A 21 6.46 -5.91 5.01
C CYS A 21 7.71 -6.80 4.92
N LYS A 22 8.82 -6.27 4.42
CA LYS A 22 10.09 -6.98 4.27
C LYS A 22 11.14 -6.36 5.19
N GLN A 23 11.39 -7.03 6.32
CA GLN A 23 12.32 -6.59 7.38
C GLN A 23 13.82 -6.68 7.00
N SER A 24 14.19 -7.38 5.92
CA SER A 24 15.58 -7.65 5.52
C SER A 24 15.95 -6.99 4.20
N THR A 25 15.48 -5.77 3.96
CA THR A 25 15.89 -5.02 2.78
C THR A 25 17.31 -4.51 2.99
N THR A 26 18.26 -5.04 2.23
CA THR A 26 19.62 -4.51 2.14
C THR A 26 19.55 -3.18 1.42
N ALA A 27 19.72 -2.09 2.16
CA ALA A 27 19.84 -0.74 1.61
C ALA A 27 20.94 0.02 2.36
N ASP A 28 21.67 0.86 1.64
CA ASP A 28 22.71 1.72 2.22
C ASP A 28 22.14 3.08 2.67
N SER A 29 20.89 3.41 2.30
CA SER A 29 20.18 4.60 2.77
C SER A 29 18.66 4.40 2.93
N ILE A 30 17.99 5.30 3.67
CA ILE A 30 16.52 5.34 3.78
C ILE A 30 15.89 5.58 2.41
N THR A 31 16.47 6.50 1.62
CA THR A 31 16.02 6.79 0.25
C THR A 31 16.03 5.55 -0.62
N GLU A 32 17.07 4.73 -0.52
CA GLU A 32 17.18 3.48 -1.25
C GLU A 32 16.19 2.42 -0.76
N ALA A 33 15.94 2.32 0.54
CA ALA A 33 14.91 1.44 1.08
C ALA A 33 13.50 1.81 0.57
N GLU A 34 13.16 3.09 0.57
CA GLU A 34 11.91 3.62 0.01
C GLU A 34 11.82 3.40 -1.52
N TYR A 35 12.95 3.52 -2.21
CA TYR A 35 13.03 3.24 -3.64
C TYR A 35 12.75 1.77 -3.96
N ILE A 36 13.35 0.85 -3.20
CA ILE A 36 13.11 -0.58 -3.30
C ILE A 36 11.64 -0.89 -2.99
N ALA A 37 11.08 -0.31 -1.91
CA ALA A 37 9.67 -0.46 -1.54
C ALA A 37 8.74 -0.04 -2.68
N THR A 38 8.98 1.15 -3.25
CA THR A 38 8.18 1.70 -4.36
C THR A 38 8.27 0.83 -5.61
N THR A 39 9.45 0.26 -5.89
CA THR A 39 9.63 -0.62 -7.04
C THR A 39 8.95 -1.97 -6.86
N GLU A 40 8.98 -2.55 -5.65
CA GLU A 40 8.25 -3.77 -5.33
C GLU A 40 6.74 -3.54 -5.42
N ALA A 41 6.25 -2.40 -4.92
CA ALA A 41 4.86 -2.00 -5.10
C ALA A 41 4.49 -1.87 -6.59
N ALA A 42 5.37 -1.29 -7.42
CA ALA A 42 5.11 -1.21 -8.86
C ALA A 42 4.98 -2.57 -9.53
N LYS A 43 5.80 -3.56 -9.13
CA LYS A 43 5.68 -4.94 -9.64
C LYS A 43 4.34 -5.55 -9.24
N GLU A 44 3.94 -5.39 -7.98
CA GLU A 44 2.66 -5.87 -7.46
C GLU A 44 1.49 -5.22 -8.20
N ALA A 45 1.52 -3.90 -8.40
CA ALA A 45 0.48 -3.17 -9.13
C ALA A 45 0.29 -3.70 -10.56
N VAL A 46 1.40 -3.87 -11.30
CA VAL A 46 1.36 -4.41 -12.66
C VAL A 46 0.86 -5.86 -12.67
N TRP A 47 1.27 -6.66 -11.68
CA TRP A 47 0.75 -8.02 -11.52
C TRP A 47 -0.76 -8.03 -11.26
N MET A 48 -1.26 -7.18 -10.36
CA MET A 48 -2.68 -7.05 -10.05
C MET A 48 -3.50 -6.58 -11.25
N ILE A 49 -3.01 -5.59 -12.00
CA ILE A 49 -3.66 -5.15 -13.26
C ILE A 49 -3.79 -6.35 -14.19
N LYS A 50 -2.70 -7.09 -14.43
CA LYS A 50 -2.76 -8.27 -15.28
C LYS A 50 -3.72 -9.31 -14.71
N PHE A 51 -3.64 -9.64 -13.43
CA PHE A 51 -4.54 -10.62 -12.82
C PHE A 51 -6.03 -10.26 -12.94
N ILE A 52 -6.38 -8.98 -12.81
CA ILE A 52 -7.77 -8.50 -12.86
C ILE A 52 -8.28 -8.34 -14.31
N PHE A 53 -7.41 -7.90 -15.24
CA PHE A 53 -7.80 -7.53 -16.61
C PHE A 53 -7.35 -8.52 -17.71
N ASP A 54 -6.58 -9.56 -17.37
CA ASP A 54 -6.25 -10.68 -18.27
C ASP A 54 -7.46 -11.60 -18.58
N PRO A 55 -8.50 -11.77 -17.74
CA PRO A 55 -9.74 -12.35 -18.25
C PRO A 55 -10.38 -11.35 -19.22
N GLU A 56 -10.60 -11.77 -20.48
CA GLU A 56 -11.18 -11.04 -21.62
C GLU A 56 -12.58 -10.40 -21.39
N VAL A 57 -13.02 -10.31 -20.13
CA VAL A 57 -14.35 -9.90 -19.69
C VAL A 57 -14.50 -8.39 -19.55
N VAL A 58 -13.39 -7.64 -19.39
CA VAL A 58 -13.43 -6.17 -19.25
C VAL A 58 -12.63 -5.51 -20.38
N PRO A 59 -13.28 -4.74 -21.29
CA PRO A 59 -12.55 -4.01 -22.32
C PRO A 59 -11.53 -3.07 -21.66
N THR A 60 -10.30 -3.16 -22.17
CA THR A 60 -9.04 -2.62 -21.65
C THR A 60 -9.16 -1.17 -21.18
N ILE A 61 -9.53 -0.96 -19.92
CA ILE A 61 -9.23 0.29 -19.24
C ILE A 61 -7.73 0.20 -18.96
N ALA A 62 -6.93 1.01 -19.65
CA ALA A 62 -5.54 1.21 -19.28
C ALA A 62 -5.51 1.86 -17.89
N LEU A 63 -5.58 1.02 -16.85
CA LEU A 63 -5.66 1.46 -15.48
C LEU A 63 -4.25 1.86 -15.04
N LEU A 64 -3.95 3.15 -15.17
CA LEU A 64 -2.74 3.72 -14.58
C LEU A 64 -2.87 3.65 -13.06
N VAL A 65 -2.05 2.83 -12.41
CA VAL A 65 -2.02 2.77 -10.95
C VAL A 65 -1.13 3.89 -10.41
N ALA A 66 -1.69 4.73 -9.54
CA ALA A 66 -0.94 5.73 -8.81
C ALA A 66 -0.30 5.10 -7.55
N LEU A 67 1.02 5.09 -7.50
CA LEU A 67 1.78 4.76 -6.30
C LEU A 67 2.10 6.04 -5.54
N TYR A 68 1.82 6.02 -4.24
CA TYR A 68 2.08 7.13 -3.34
C TYR A 68 3.40 6.88 -2.59
N CYS A 69 4.31 7.84 -2.67
CA CYS A 69 5.62 7.76 -2.00
C CYS A 69 5.87 9.07 -1.22
N ASP A 70 6.37 8.97 0.00
CA ASP A 70 6.67 10.11 0.87
C ASP A 70 8.14 10.56 0.77
N ASN A 71 8.99 9.86 0.00
CA ASN A 71 10.42 10.15 -0.09
C ASN A 71 10.77 10.83 -1.43
N ASN A 72 11.13 12.12 -1.36
CA ASN A 72 11.49 12.90 -2.56
C ASN A 72 12.71 12.34 -3.30
N GLY A 73 13.68 11.76 -2.58
CA GLY A 73 14.85 11.15 -3.18
C GLY A 73 14.48 9.91 -3.99
N ALA A 74 13.60 9.06 -3.46
CA ALA A 74 13.11 7.87 -4.15
C ALA A 74 12.29 8.25 -5.40
N ILE A 75 11.41 9.26 -5.27
CA ILE A 75 10.63 9.77 -6.41
C ILE A 75 11.53 10.32 -7.51
N ALA A 76 12.54 11.12 -7.14
CA ALA A 76 13.49 11.68 -8.10
C ALA A 76 14.30 10.57 -8.78
N GLN A 77 14.76 9.57 -8.03
CA GLN A 77 15.47 8.40 -8.57
C GLN A 77 14.62 7.58 -9.54
N ALA A 78 13.31 7.47 -9.30
CA ALA A 78 12.40 6.77 -10.20
C ALA A 78 12.19 7.53 -11.51
N LYS A 79 12.12 8.86 -11.46
CA LYS A 79 11.85 9.72 -12.63
C LYS A 79 13.10 10.05 -13.46
N GLU A 80 14.25 10.26 -12.82
CA GLU A 80 15.48 10.73 -13.46
C GLU A 80 16.62 9.72 -13.33
N PRO A 81 17.31 9.37 -14.43
CA PRO A 81 18.58 8.66 -14.42
C PRO A 81 19.68 9.52 -13.81
N ARG A 82 19.86 9.44 -12.49
CA ARG A 82 21.12 9.91 -11.89
C ARG A 82 22.13 8.78 -11.91
N SER A 83 23.30 9.06 -12.48
CA SER A 83 24.46 8.16 -12.41
C SER A 83 24.78 7.93 -10.94
N HIS A 84 24.58 6.71 -10.45
CA HIS A 84 24.98 6.30 -9.11
C HIS A 84 25.93 5.11 -9.27
N GLN A 85 27.05 5.12 -8.53
CA GLN A 85 27.93 3.97 -8.37
C GLN A 85 27.25 2.93 -7.46
N ASN A 86 26.07 2.48 -7.84
CA ASN A 86 25.25 1.59 -7.03
C ASN A 86 25.55 0.13 -7.37
N SER A 87 25.34 -0.74 -6.40
CA SER A 87 25.52 -2.17 -6.58
C SER A 87 24.48 -2.74 -7.56
N LYS A 88 24.86 -3.79 -8.30
CA LYS A 88 24.05 -4.43 -9.36
C LYS A 88 22.60 -4.77 -8.96
N HIS A 89 22.35 -5.01 -7.67
CA HIS A 89 21.01 -5.35 -7.20
C HIS A 89 20.06 -4.14 -7.31
N ILE A 90 20.53 -2.93 -7.02
CA ILE A 90 19.76 -1.69 -7.11
C ILE A 90 19.51 -1.31 -8.58
N GLU A 91 20.49 -1.53 -9.46
CA GLU A 91 20.34 -1.32 -10.93
C GLU A 91 19.12 -2.04 -11.51
N ARG A 92 18.83 -3.27 -11.05
CA ARG A 92 17.63 -4.00 -11.51
C ARG A 92 16.34 -3.29 -11.12
N PHE A 93 16.26 -2.71 -9.93
CA PHE A 93 15.11 -1.93 -9.51
C PHE A 93 14.99 -0.65 -10.35
N PHE A 94 16.12 0.00 -10.66
CA PHE A 94 16.16 1.17 -11.55
C PHE A 94 15.52 0.95 -12.91
N HIS A 95 15.94 -0.11 -13.60
CA HIS A 95 15.39 -0.40 -14.90
C HIS A 95 13.90 -0.75 -14.81
N LYS A 96 13.51 -1.51 -13.77
CA LYS A 96 12.15 -2.05 -13.71
C LYS A 96 11.09 -0.99 -13.45
N ILE A 97 11.28 -0.10 -12.48
CA ILE A 97 10.28 0.93 -12.19
C ILE A 97 10.15 1.94 -13.34
N ARG A 98 11.27 2.25 -14.02
CA ARG A 98 11.27 3.15 -15.17
C ARG A 98 10.56 2.57 -16.38
N GLU A 99 10.70 1.28 -16.61
CA GLU A 99 9.95 0.54 -17.63
C GLU A 99 8.44 0.66 -17.37
N TYR A 100 7.98 0.42 -16.13
CA TYR A 100 6.57 0.55 -15.79
C TYR A 100 6.02 1.98 -15.96
N ILE A 101 6.85 2.99 -15.64
CA ILE A 101 6.49 4.40 -15.85
C ILE A 101 6.43 4.73 -17.35
N SER A 102 7.40 4.27 -18.15
CA SER A 102 7.44 4.57 -19.59
C SER A 102 6.29 3.89 -20.34
N LEU A 103 5.90 2.69 -19.92
CA LEU A 103 4.73 1.97 -20.43
C LEU A 103 3.39 2.53 -19.93
N ARG A 104 3.40 3.55 -19.05
CA ARG A 104 2.22 4.15 -18.41
C ARG A 104 1.36 3.13 -17.66
N GLU A 105 1.97 2.07 -17.14
CA GLU A 105 1.29 1.11 -16.25
C GLU A 105 1.20 1.68 -14.83
N VAL A 106 2.21 2.48 -14.44
CA VAL A 106 2.34 3.04 -13.09
C VAL A 106 2.75 4.51 -13.13
N SER A 107 2.23 5.31 -12.20
CA SER A 107 2.71 6.67 -11.91
C SER A 107 3.10 6.82 -10.45
N ILE A 108 4.06 7.69 -10.15
CA ILE A 108 4.50 7.94 -8.77
C ILE A 108 4.13 9.36 -8.35
N ILE A 109 3.30 9.45 -7.32
CA ILE A 109 2.74 10.66 -6.75
C ILE A 109 3.35 10.87 -5.35
N LYS A 110 3.70 12.12 -5.06
CA LYS A 110 4.14 12.51 -3.73
C LYS A 110 2.95 12.51 -2.76
N VAL A 111 3.10 11.83 -1.64
CA VAL A 111 2.16 11.92 -0.51
C VAL A 111 2.81 12.63 0.68
N VAL A 112 1.99 13.27 1.51
CA VAL A 112 2.45 13.83 2.78
C VAL A 112 2.79 12.68 3.73
N LEU A 113 3.89 12.81 4.48
CA LEU A 113 4.41 11.77 5.38
C LEU A 113 3.33 11.20 6.32
N THR A 114 2.49 12.06 6.89
CA THR A 114 1.43 11.68 7.83
C THR A 114 0.28 10.89 7.21
N ASP A 115 0.19 10.86 5.88
CA ASP A 115 -0.87 10.18 5.14
C ASP A 115 -0.39 8.91 4.44
N ASN A 116 0.88 8.54 4.60
CA ASN A 116 1.39 7.30 4.04
C ASN A 116 0.85 6.10 4.83
N ILE A 117 -0.17 5.45 4.29
CA ILE A 117 -0.80 4.28 4.93
C ILE A 117 0.15 3.09 5.07
N ALA A 118 1.31 3.07 4.40
CA ALA A 118 2.30 2.01 4.57
C ALA A 118 3.20 2.20 5.81
N ASP A 119 3.16 3.36 6.47
CA ASP A 119 4.00 3.68 7.64
C ASP A 119 3.89 2.68 8.80
N PRO A 120 2.71 2.15 9.16
CA PRO A 120 2.61 1.11 10.20
C PRO A 120 3.42 -0.15 9.92
N LEU A 121 3.75 -0.41 8.64
CA LEU A 121 4.55 -1.58 8.25
C LEU A 121 6.06 -1.34 8.37
N THR A 122 6.52 -0.10 8.44
CA THR A 122 7.94 0.26 8.32
C THR A 122 8.47 1.09 9.49
N LYS A 123 7.59 1.74 10.27
CA LYS A 123 7.95 2.70 11.32
C LYS A 123 7.27 2.36 12.65
N PRO A 124 7.95 2.50 13.80
CA PRO A 124 7.29 2.48 15.09
C PRO A 124 6.42 3.74 15.27
N MET A 125 5.24 3.58 15.86
CA MET A 125 4.30 4.69 16.11
C MET A 125 3.42 4.44 17.35
N THR A 126 2.71 5.49 17.78
CA THR A 126 1.76 5.40 18.90
C THR A 126 0.47 4.67 18.50
N GLN A 127 -0.26 4.13 19.48
CA GLN A 127 -1.54 3.46 19.24
C GLN A 127 -2.53 4.36 18.49
N LEU A 128 -2.65 5.63 18.89
CA LEU A 128 -3.54 6.59 18.23
C LEU A 128 -3.20 6.82 16.76
N GLN A 129 -1.91 6.80 16.39
CA GLN A 129 -1.50 6.90 14.99
C GLN A 129 -1.85 5.62 14.24
N LEU A 130 -1.58 4.46 14.85
CA LEU A 130 -1.92 3.15 14.27
C LEU A 130 -3.42 3.06 13.98
N ASP A 131 -4.28 3.40 14.93
CA ASP A 131 -5.74 3.34 14.78
C ASP A 131 -6.23 4.18 13.59
N ARG A 132 -5.69 5.40 13.41
CA ARG A 132 -6.00 6.26 12.25
C ARG A 132 -5.56 5.63 10.92
N HIS A 133 -4.43 4.93 10.90
CA HIS A 133 -3.98 4.24 9.69
C HIS A 133 -4.82 2.99 9.41
N LEU A 134 -5.21 2.23 10.44
CA LEU A 134 -6.08 1.06 10.30
C LEU A 134 -7.47 1.45 9.77
N GLU A 135 -8.04 2.56 10.25
CA GLU A 135 -9.29 3.12 9.72
C GLU A 135 -9.16 3.46 8.23
N LYS A 136 -8.06 4.11 7.82
CA LYS A 136 -7.77 4.39 6.40
C LYS A 136 -7.55 3.13 5.55
N MET A 137 -7.16 2.02 6.17
CA MET A 137 -7.06 0.70 5.52
C MET A 137 -8.40 -0.05 5.52
N GLY A 138 -9.47 0.50 6.10
CA GLY A 138 -10.74 -0.19 6.26
C GLY A 138 -10.66 -1.40 7.21
N ILE A 139 -9.64 -1.45 8.07
CA ILE A 139 -9.49 -2.49 9.08
C ILE A 139 -10.33 -2.10 10.30
N ILE A 140 -11.34 -2.92 10.58
CA ILE A 140 -12.26 -2.74 11.71
C ILE A 140 -12.09 -3.93 12.64
N TYR A 141 -11.99 -3.68 13.95
CA TYR A 141 -11.94 -4.78 14.92
C TYR A 141 -13.28 -5.52 14.96
N MET A 142 -13.22 -6.84 15.12
CA MET A 142 -14.40 -7.71 15.11
C MET A 142 -15.47 -7.28 16.15
N ALA A 143 -15.04 -6.78 17.31
CA ALA A 143 -15.95 -6.27 18.33
C ALA A 143 -16.75 -5.05 17.85
N ASP A 144 -16.08 -4.11 17.18
CA ASP A 144 -16.70 -2.89 16.64
C ASP A 144 -17.64 -3.21 15.47
N TRP A 145 -17.27 -4.21 14.66
CA TRP A 145 -18.12 -4.71 13.58
C TRP A 145 -19.39 -5.38 14.11
N LEU A 146 -19.26 -6.28 15.09
CA LEU A 146 -20.40 -6.95 15.72
C LEU A 146 -21.35 -5.93 16.35
N TRP A 147 -20.81 -4.93 17.05
CA TRP A 147 -21.61 -3.85 17.61
C TRP A 147 -22.34 -3.06 16.53
N SER A 148 -21.64 -2.62 15.48
CA SER A 148 -22.22 -1.85 14.39
C SER A 148 -23.26 -2.64 13.60
N ALA A 149 -23.02 -3.93 13.38
CA ALA A 149 -23.96 -4.84 12.74
C ALA A 149 -25.21 -5.04 13.60
N CYS A 150 -25.05 -5.23 14.92
CA CYS A 150 -26.16 -5.33 15.86
C CYS A 150 -27.00 -4.05 15.87
N VAL A 151 -26.38 -2.86 15.91
CA VAL A 151 -27.10 -1.57 15.87
C VAL A 151 -27.87 -1.42 14.55
N LYS A 152 -27.26 -1.72 13.40
CA LYS A 152 -27.95 -1.69 12.10
C LYS A 152 -29.08 -2.69 12.00
N LEU A 153 -28.93 -3.89 12.56
CA LEU A 153 -29.99 -4.89 12.60
C LEU A 153 -31.17 -4.44 13.49
N LEU A 154 -30.89 -3.75 14.60
CA LEU A 154 -31.90 -3.15 15.47
C LEU A 154 -32.65 -1.99 14.78
N GLU A 155 -31.97 -1.18 13.95
CA GLU A 155 -32.61 -0.11 13.17
C GLU A 155 -33.50 -0.65 12.03
N ILE A 156 -33.14 -1.79 11.43
CA ILE A 156 -33.91 -2.43 10.35
C ILE A 156 -35.14 -3.20 10.88
N CYS A 157 -35.12 -3.62 12.15
CA CYS A 157 -36.19 -4.39 12.77
C CYS A 157 -36.60 -3.77 14.12
N PRO A 158 -37.43 -2.72 14.14
CA PRO A 158 -37.79 -2.00 15.37
C PRO A 158 -38.52 -2.87 16.41
N ASP A 159 -39.11 -3.99 15.98
CA ASP A 159 -39.93 -4.89 16.79
C ASP A 159 -39.21 -6.20 17.20
N SER A 160 -37.89 -6.33 17.00
CA SER A 160 -37.17 -7.50 17.50
C SER A 160 -37.10 -7.45 19.02
N LYS A 161 -38.02 -8.15 19.68
CA LYS A 161 -38.02 -8.41 21.12
C LYS A 161 -36.63 -8.85 21.56
N SER A 162 -36.20 -8.26 22.68
CA SER A 162 -34.96 -8.51 23.41
C SER A 162 -34.54 -9.98 23.35
N TYR A 163 -33.42 -10.25 22.69
CA TYR A 163 -32.67 -11.48 22.93
C TYR A 163 -31.48 -11.12 23.80
N ASP A 164 -31.51 -11.59 25.04
CA ASP A 164 -30.38 -11.52 25.94
C ASP A 164 -29.21 -12.29 25.33
N VAL A 165 -28.18 -11.58 24.90
CA VAL A 165 -26.88 -12.18 24.59
C VAL A 165 -26.14 -12.31 25.92
N ILE A 166 -26.14 -13.52 26.47
CA ILE A 166 -25.32 -13.88 27.64
C ILE A 166 -23.90 -14.22 27.13
N PHE A 167 -22.89 -13.69 27.85
CA PHE A 167 -21.44 -13.82 27.56
C PHE A 167 -20.96 -15.26 27.34
#